data_AF-A0A5M8P9E5-F1
#
_entry.id   AF-A0A5M8P9E5-F1
#
_cell.length_a   1.000
_cell.length_b   1.000
_cell.length_c   1.000
_cell.angle_alpha   90.00
_cell.angle_beta   90.00
_cell.angle_gamma   90.00
#
_symmetry.space_group_name_H-M   'P 1'
#
loop_
_entity.id
_entity.type
_entity.pdbx_description
1 polymer ?
#
loop_
_entity_poly.entity_id
_entity_poly.type
_entity_poly.pdbx_seq_one_letter_code
_entity_poly.pdbx_strand_id
1 'polypeptide(L)' 'MQIQDEMRLWVRSKPAEQRRGSRKKLADFLGLTSDQITRMLNMKEGKETRGIRADEWLRIENCFAPEKCRKLANPFS' A
#
# COMPACT_ATOMS: atom_id res chain seq x y z
N MET A 1 13.24 -6.32 -15.28
CA MET A 1 12.40 -6.21 -14.06
C MET A 1 11.77 -4.82 -14.08
N GLN A 2 10.44 -4.70 -14.06
CA GLN A 2 9.80 -3.38 -14.10
C GLN A 2 9.70 -2.82 -12.66
N ILE A 3 10.05 -1.55 -12.46
CA ILE A 3 10.00 -0.85 -11.15
C ILE A 3 8.65 -1.05 -10.42
N GLN A 4 7.55 -1.09 -11.18
CA GLN A 4 6.21 -1.33 -10.64
C GLN A 4 6.06 -2.70 -9.98
N ASP A 5 6.71 -3.74 -10.49
CA ASP A 5 6.65 -5.09 -9.91
C ASP A 5 7.45 -5.19 -8.61
N GLU A 6 8.59 -4.50 -8.53
CA GLU A 6 9.37 -4.37 -7.30
C GLU A 6 8.58 -3.64 -6.21
N MET A 7 7.93 -2.53 -6.58
CA MET A 7 7.05 -1.79 -5.68
C MET A 7 5.91 -2.69 -5.17
N ARG A 8 5.24 -3.42 -6.06
CA ARG A 8 4.15 -4.37 -5.67
C ARG A 8 4.64 -5.46 -4.74
N LEU A 9 5.79 -6.06 -5.03
CA LEU A 9 6.41 -7.09 -4.20
C LEU A 9 6.69 -6.55 -2.79
N TRP A 10 7.26 -5.34 -2.70
CA TRP A 10 7.52 -4.69 -1.43
C TRP A 10 6.23 -4.42 -0.64
N VAL A 11 5.20 -3.87 -1.29
CA VAL A 11 3.91 -3.61 -0.60
C VAL A 11 3.21 -4.90 -0.21
N ARG A 12 3.43 -6.02 -0.91
CA ARG A 12 2.89 -7.33 -0.51
C ARG A 12 3.67 -7.98 0.63
N SER A 13 4.95 -7.66 0.81
CA SER A 13 5.77 -8.20 1.90
C SER A 13 5.48 -7.53 3.24
N LYS A 14 5.15 -6.23 3.26
CA LYS A 14 4.82 -5.49 4.51
C LYS A 14 3.57 -5.98 5.27
N PRO A 15 2.46 -6.36 4.60
CA PRO A 15 1.29 -6.98 5.23
C PRO A 15 1.56 -8.32 5.91
N ALA A 16 2.65 -9.03 5.58
CA ALA A 16 3.01 -10.26 6.29
C ALA A 16 3.49 -9.95 7.72
N GLU A 17 3.99 -8.74 7.96
CA GLU A 17 4.39 -8.25 9.30
C GLU A 17 3.18 -7.69 10.09
N GLN A 18 2.06 -7.36 9.44
CA GLN A 18 0.86 -6.81 10.10
C GLN A 18 -0.36 -7.72 9.97
N ARG A 19 -0.83 -8.25 11.12
CA ARG A 19 -2.03 -9.08 11.29
C ARG A 19 -3.25 -8.65 10.44
N ARG A 20 -4.15 -9.60 10.18
CA ARG A 20 -5.44 -9.47 9.44
C ARG A 20 -6.00 -8.03 9.42
N GLY A 21 -6.23 -7.49 8.22
CA GLY A 21 -6.84 -6.17 8.00
C GLY A 21 -5.91 -5.08 7.47
N SER A 22 -4.62 -5.37 7.28
CA SER A 22 -3.61 -4.44 6.73
C SER A 22 -3.97 -3.83 5.37
N ARG A 23 -4.62 -4.60 4.47
CA ARG A 23 -5.11 -4.05 3.19
C ARG A 23 -6.21 -3.01 3.35
N LYS A 24 -7.12 -3.20 4.31
CA LYS A 24 -8.20 -2.24 4.59
C LYS A 24 -7.62 -0.95 5.16
N LYS A 25 -6.70 -1.06 6.12
CA LYS A 25 -5.99 0.10 6.68
C LYS A 25 -5.20 0.87 5.62
N LEU A 26 -4.54 0.15 4.70
CA LEU A 26 -3.84 0.78 3.58
C LEU A 26 -4.81 1.49 2.63
N ALA A 27 -5.95 0.87 2.34
CA ALA A 27 -7.02 1.48 1.55
C ALA A 27 -7.51 2.79 2.20
N ASP A 28 -7.85 2.73 3.49
CA ASP A 28 -8.33 3.87 4.27
C ASP A 28 -7.28 4.99 4.34
N PHE A 29 -6.00 4.64 4.56
CA PHE A 29 -4.89 5.59 4.62
C PHE A 29 -4.63 6.30 3.28
N LEU A 30 -4.76 5.57 2.17
CA LEU A 30 -4.56 6.14 0.83
C LEU A 30 -5.83 6.81 0.28
N GLY A 31 -6.97 6.68 0.95
CA GLY A 31 -8.26 7.13 0.44
C GLY A 31 -8.72 6.34 -0.79
N LEU A 32 -8.30 5.08 -0.90
CA LEU A 32 -8.60 4.19 -2.03
C LEU A 32 -9.65 3.15 -1.64
N THR A 33 -10.33 2.60 -2.63
CA THR A 33 -11.24 1.47 -2.42
C THR A 33 -10.47 0.15 -2.27
N SER A 34 -11.09 -0.83 -1.62
CA SER A 34 -10.55 -2.21 -1.53
C SER A 34 -10.25 -2.82 -2.90
N ASP A 35 -11.04 -2.49 -3.91
CA ASP A 35 -10.85 -2.96 -5.28
C ASP A 35 -9.62 -2.29 -5.93
N GLN A 36 -9.44 -0.98 -5.74
CA GLN A 36 -8.24 -0.27 -6.21
C GLN A 36 -6.96 -0.81 -5.57
N ILE A 37 -6.97 -1.12 -4.27
CA ILE A 37 -5.84 -1.77 -3.60
C ILE A 37 -5.61 -3.18 -4.14
N THR A 38 -6.68 -3.94 -4.43
CA THR A 38 -6.56 -5.27 -5.01
C THR A 38 -5.90 -5.22 -6.39
N ARG A 39 -6.34 -4.31 -7.26
CA ARG A 39 -5.73 -4.08 -8.59
C ARG A 39 -4.30 -3.54 -8.50
N MET A 40 -4.01 -2.69 -7.53
CA MET A 40 -2.67 -2.16 -7.27
C MET A 40 -1.69 -3.27 -6.92
N LEU A 41 -2.11 -4.23 -6.09
CA LEU A 41 -1.27 -5.33 -5.61
C LEU A 41 -1.37 -6.61 -6.45
N ASN A 42 -2.19 -6.60 -7.51
CA ASN A 42 -2.28 -7.72 -8.43
C ASN A 42 -0.97 -7.87 -9.22
N MET A 43 -0.42 -9.08 -9.22
CA MET A 43 0.76 -9.45 -10.01
C MET A 43 0.47 -10.64 -10.95
N LYS A 44 -0.79 -11.07 -11.04
CA LYS A 44 -1.18 -12.21 -11.87
C LYS A 44 -1.37 -11.72 -13.30
N GLU A 45 -0.70 -12.37 -14.25
CA GLU A 45 -0.91 -12.13 -15.67
C GLU A 45 -2.38 -12.36 -16.05
N GLY A 46 -2.92 -11.48 -16.90
CA GLY A 46 -4.33 -11.53 -17.33
C GLY A 46 -5.35 -11.02 -16.31
N LYS A 47 -4.93 -10.54 -15.12
CA LYS A 47 -5.81 -9.79 -14.20
C LYS A 47 -5.64 -8.29 -14.37
N GLU A 48 -6.70 -7.53 -14.08
CA GLU A 48 -6.63 -6.08 -14.04
C GLU A 48 -5.57 -5.62 -13.03
N THR A 49 -4.62 -4.83 -13.51
CA THR A 49 -3.56 -4.23 -12.70
C THR A 49 -3.66 -2.71 -12.77
N ARG A 50 -3.30 -2.07 -11.66
CA ARG A 50 -3.16 -0.62 -11.56
C ARG A 50 -1.70 -0.28 -11.25
N GLY A 51 -1.18 0.77 -11.87
CA GLY A 51 0.12 1.33 -11.51
C GLY A 51 0.05 2.05 -10.18
N ILE A 52 1.11 1.96 -9.38
CA ILE A 52 1.30 2.76 -8.18
C ILE A 52 1.82 4.13 -8.61
N ARG A 53 1.09 5.20 -8.31
CA ARG A 53 1.55 6.57 -8.61
C ARG A 53 2.65 6.98 -7.62
N ALA A 54 3.48 7.94 -8.01
CA ALA A 54 4.59 8.40 -7.17
C ALA A 54 4.13 8.98 -5.83
N ASP A 55 3.03 9.73 -5.80
CA ASP A 55 2.43 10.28 -4.58
C ASP A 55 1.88 9.19 -3.66
N GLU A 56 1.27 8.15 -4.23
CA GLU A 56 0.80 6.98 -3.49
C GLU A 56 1.97 6.20 -2.90
N TRP A 57 3.05 6.01 -3.68
CA TRP A 57 4.26 5.33 -3.22
C TRP A 57 4.87 6.00 -2.00
N LEU A 58 5.06 7.32 -2.03
CA LEU A 58 5.60 8.07 -0.90
C LEU A 58 4.73 7.92 0.36
N ARG A 59 3.40 7.89 0.20
CA ARG A 59 2.47 7.65 1.31
C ARG A 59 2.59 6.23 1.85
N ILE A 60 2.65 5.24 0.96
CA ILE A 60 2.84 3.83 1.30
C ILE A 60 4.14 3.63 2.09
N GLU A 61 5.26 4.20 1.63
CA GLU A 61 6.54 4.13 2.34
C GLU A 61 6.45 4.76 3.74
N ASN A 62 5.82 5.94 3.86
CA ASN A 62 5.60 6.59 5.15
C ASN A 62 4.71 5.78 6.09
N CYS A 63 3.71 5.05 5.57
CA CYS A 63 2.82 4.19 6.35
C CYS A 63 3.57 3.03 7.01
N PHE A 64 4.59 2.48 6.33
CA PHE A 64 5.37 1.33 6.80
C PHE A 64 6.74 1.70 7.37
N ALA A 65 7.10 3.00 7.42
CA ALA A 65 8.34 3.47 8.01
C ALA A 65 8.29 3.32 9.55
N PRO A 66 9.25 2.58 10.17
CA PRO A 66 9.24 2.28 11.60
C PRO A 66 9.33 3.53 12.50
N GLU A 67 9.91 4.62 12.01
CA GLU A 67 10.13 5.84 12.80
C GLU A 67 8.99 6.86 12.71
N LYS A 68 8.14 6.80 11.66
CA LYS A 68 7.12 7.83 11.36
C LYS A 68 5.69 7.44 11.74
N CYS A 69 5.45 6.17 12.08
CA CYS A 69 4.14 5.66 12.49
C CYS A 69 3.63 6.24 13.84
N ARG A 70 4.45 7.01 14.58
CA ARG A 70 4.04 7.70 15.82
C ARG A 70 3.17 8.95 15.62
N LYS A 71 3.10 9.55 14.42
CA LYS A 71 2.43 10.85 14.21
C LYS A 71 1.23 10.85 13.27
N LEU A 72 0.87 9.71 12.65
CA LEU A 72 -0.27 9.64 11.72
C LEU A 72 -1.55 9.04 12.33
N ALA A 73 -1.56 8.76 13.63
CA ALA A 73 -2.77 8.37 14.35
C ALA A 73 -3.72 9.55 14.64
N ASN A 74 -3.37 10.79 14.31
CA ASN A 74 -4.29 11.91 14.46
C ASN A 74 -3.89 13.15 13.64
N PRO A 75 -4.55 13.44 12.50
CA PRO A 75 -4.49 14.77 11.89
C PRO A 75 -5.54 15.75 12.45
N PHE A 76 -6.34 15.34 13.47
CA PHE A 76 -7.41 16.16 14.06
C PHE A 76 -7.43 16.12 15.60
N SER A 77 -6.28 16.25 16.27
CA SER A 77 -6.23 16.68 17.69
C SER A 77 -4.99 17.49 17.97
#